data_AF-A0A3M1FYR8-F1
#
_entry.id   AF-A0A3M1FYR8-F1
#
_cell.length_a   1.000
_cell.length_b   1.000
_cell.length_c   1.000
_cell.angle_alpha   90.00
_cell.angle_beta   90.00
_cell.angle_gamma   90.00
#
_symmetry.space_group_name_H-M   'P 1'
#
loop_
_entity.id
_entity.type
_entity.pdbx_description
1 polymer ?
#
loop_
_entity_poly.entity_id
_entity_poly.type
_entity_poly.pdbx_seq_one_letter_code
_entity_poly.pdbx_strand_id
1 'polypeptide(L)' 'MKRKRAIALKYDRYEDPAPRVVAKGEGKIAERIIEIAREKGIFIKKDPLLADLL' A
#
# COMPACT_ATOMS: atom_id res chain seq x y z
N MET A 1 13.57 -12.07 -11.33
CA MET A 1 13.57 -10.86 -10.48
C MET A 1 12.20 -10.69 -9.85
N LYS A 2 12.11 -10.52 -8.52
CA LYS A 2 10.83 -10.29 -7.85
C LYS A 2 10.35 -8.88 -8.19
N ARG A 3 9.14 -8.76 -8.76
CA ARG A 3 8.55 -7.44 -9.08
C ARG A 3 8.21 -6.73 -7.77
N LYS A 4 8.50 -5.43 -7.72
CA LYS A 4 8.16 -4.58 -6.57
C LYS A 4 6.64 -4.57 -6.40
N ARG A 5 6.14 -4.68 -5.16
CA ARG A 5 4.71 -4.62 -4.83
C ARG A 5 4.44 -3.52 -3.83
N ALA A 6 3.27 -2.90 -3.93
CA ALA A 6 2.78 -1.95 -2.95
C ALA A 6 1.27 -2.10 -2.80
N ILE A 7 0.81 -2.07 -1.56
CA ILE A 7 -0.61 -2.02 -1.18
C ILE A 7 -0.80 -0.79 -0.28
N ALA A 8 -1.84 -0.02 -0.56
CA ALA A 8 -2.28 1.07 0.28
C ALA A 8 -3.50 0.60 1.10
N LEU A 9 -3.40 0.75 2.41
CA LEU A 9 -4.46 0.43 3.36
C LEU A 9 -5.06 1.72 3.91
N LYS A 10 -6.39 1.74 4.06
CA LYS A 10 -7.12 2.78 4.78
C LYS A 10 -7.96 2.12 5.87
N TYR A 11 -8.03 2.76 7.03
CA TYR A 11 -8.91 2.34 8.10
C TYR A 11 -9.36 3.57 8.88
N ASP A 12 -10.68 3.77 8.93
CA ASP A 12 -11.32 4.68 9.86
C ASP A 12 -12.06 3.87 10.94
N ARG A 13 -11.71 4.07 12.21
CA ARG A 13 -12.27 3.30 13.32
C ARG A 13 -13.76 3.56 13.59
N TYR A 14 -14.32 4.65 13.06
CA TYR A 14 -15.71 5.03 13.27
C TYR A 14 -16.59 4.68 12.07
N GLU A 15 -16.00 4.54 10.89
CA GLU A 15 -16.72 4.25 9.65
C GLU A 15 -16.50 2.83 9.11
N ASP A 16 -15.29 2.29 9.29
CA ASP A 16 -14.89 1.02 8.68
C ASP A 16 -14.94 -0.12 9.73
N PRO A 17 -15.62 -1.25 9.44
CA PRO A 17 -15.60 -2.44 10.32
C PRO A 17 -14.26 -3.19 10.31
N ALA A 18 -13.41 -2.93 9.30
CA ALA A 18 -12.06 -3.48 9.17
C ALA A 18 -11.22 -2.61 8.20
N PRO A 19 -9.88 -2.70 8.25
CA PRO A 19 -9.03 -2.06 7.24
C PRO A 19 -9.34 -2.53 5.83
N ARG A 20 -9.29 -1.60 4.87
CA ARG A 20 -9.55 -1.87 3.45
C ARG A 20 -8.37 -1.52 2.57
N VAL A 21 -8.20 -2.30 1.51
CA VAL A 21 -7.25 -2.00 0.44
C VAL A 21 -7.85 -0.94 -0.46
N VAL A 22 -7.18 0.21 -0.58
CA VAL A 22 -7.64 1.32 -1.44
C VAL A 22 -6.82 1.45 -2.72
N ALA A 23 -5.62 0.86 -2.76
CA ALA A 23 -4.84 0.71 -3.99
C ALA A 23 -3.89 -0.48 -3.86
N LYS A 24 -3.59 -1.13 -4.99
CA LYS A 24 -2.57 -2.17 -5.09
C LYS A 24 -1.88 -2.11 -6.45
N GLY A 25 -0.63 -2.50 -6.51
CA GLY A 25 0.10 -2.53 -7.76
C GLY A 25 1.43 -3.26 -7.69
N GLU A 26 1.94 -3.60 -8.88
CA GLU A 26 3.24 -4.21 -9.07
C GLU A 26 4.11 -3.37 -10.03
N GLY A 27 5.42 -3.54 -9.98
CA GLY A 27 6.37 -2.88 -10.88
C GLY A 27 6.22 -1.35 -10.86
N LYS A 28 6.00 -0.76 -12.04
CA LYS A 28 5.83 0.71 -12.19
C LYS A 28 4.64 1.26 -11.40
N ILE A 29 3.56 0.49 -11.26
CA ILE A 29 2.39 0.94 -10.48
C ILE A 29 2.76 0.97 -8.99
N ALA A 30 3.49 -0.04 -8.50
CA ALA A 30 3.97 -0.04 -7.12
C ALA A 30 4.89 1.16 -6.83
N GLU A 31 5.76 1.49 -7.78
CA GLU A 31 6.63 2.67 -7.69
C GLU A 31 5.82 3.96 -7.60
N ARG A 32 4.78 4.11 -8.44
CA ARG A 32 3.90 5.27 -8.42
C ARG A 32 3.09 5.39 -7.14
N ILE A 33 2.61 4.28 -6.57
CA ILE A 33 1.91 4.27 -5.28
C ILE A 33 2.83 4.79 -4.16
N ILE A 34 4.07 4.29 -4.13
CA ILE A 34 5.08 4.69 -3.12
C ILE A 34 5.45 6.17 -3.27
N GLU A 35 5.60 6.66 -4.51
CA GLU A 35 5.89 8.06 -4.81
C GLU A 35 4.78 8.99 -4.27
N ILE A 36 3.52 8.71 -4.62
CA ILE A 36 2.36 9.49 -4.14
C ILE A 36 2.27 9.45 -2.61
N ALA A 37 2.52 8.29 -1.99
CA ALA A 37 2.51 8.16 -0.54
C ALA A 37 3.57 9.07 0.12
N ARG A 38 4.78 9.16 -0.46
CA ARG A 38 5.83 10.07 0.02
C ARG A 38 5.45 11.53 -0.14
N GLU A 39 4.95 11.92 -1.32
CA GLU A 39 4.51 13.29 -1.60
C GLU A 39 3.41 13.76 -0.64
N LYS A 40 2.51 12.85 -0.25
CA LYS A 40 1.39 13.12 0.66
C LYS A 40 1.72 12.91 2.13
N GLY A 41 2.95 12.53 2.47
CA GLY A 41 3.35 12.25 3.85
C GLY A 41 2.62 11.03 4.47
N ILE A 42 2.15 10.10 3.65
CA ILE A 42 1.51 8.86 4.11
C ILE A 42 2.60 7.92 4.62
N PHE A 43 2.36 7.30 5.77
CA PHE A 43 3.29 6.34 6.37
C PHE A 43 3.52 5.13 5.45
N ILE A 44 4.80 4.77 5.26
CA ILE A 44 5.21 3.64 4.42
C ILE A 44 5.97 2.63 5.27
N LYS A 45 5.44 1.42 5.36
CA LYS A 45 6.10 0.27 6.00
C LYS A 45 6.57 -0.71 4.95
N LYS A 46 7.84 -1.12 5.01
CA LYS A 46 8.37 -2.20 4.19
C LYS A 46 8.10 -3.54 4.87
N ASP A 47 7.14 -4.28 4.34
CA ASP A 47 6.77 -5.62 4.83
C ASP A 47 6.56 -6.56 3.63
N PRO A 48 7.59 -7.31 3.20
CA PRO A 48 7.50 -8.13 1.99
C PRO A 48 6.49 -9.26 2.08
N LEU A 49 6.26 -9.82 3.27
CA LEU A 49 5.31 -10.91 3.46
C LEU A 49 3.88 -10.37 3.38
N LEU A 50 3.60 -9.29 4.09
CA LEU A 50 2.28 -8.65 4.05
C LEU A 50 1.95 -8.10 2.65
N ALA A 51 2.95 -7.52 1.96
CA ALA A 51 2.79 -7.01 0.61
C ALA A 51 2.63 -8.11 -0.46
N ASP A 52 2.99 -9.36 -0.15
CA ASP A 52 2.76 -10.50 -1.04
C ASP A 52 1.44 -11.22 -0.74
N LEU A 53 0.94 -11.12 0.50
CA LEU A 53 -0.28 -11.76 0.96
C LEU A 53 -1.56 -11.04 0.50
N LEU A 54 -1.52 -9.71 0.44
CA LEU A 54 -2.66 -8.83 0.13
C LEU A 54 -2.73 -8.45 -1.36
#